data_AF-A0A954FIH7-F1
#
_entry.id   AF-A0A954FIH7-F1
#
_cell.length_a   1.000
_cell.length_b   1.000
_cell.length_c   1.000
_cell.angle_alpha   90.00
_cell.angle_beta   90.00
_cell.angle_gamma   90.00
#
_symmetry.space_group_name_H-M   'P 1'
#
loop_
_entity.id
_entity.type
_entity.pdbx_description
1 polymer ?
#
loop_
_entity_poly.entity_id
_entity_poly.type
_entity_poly.pdbx_seq_one_letter_code
_entity_poly.pdbx_strand_id
1 'polypeptide(L)'
;MKRIVAFLIALNTTLILLPTMWTYWFRSRFSFCLQLLTPAFLCLLSGPLLAEVTRFEITQREPFAEGKLFGAVGAYERIVGRVHFELDPALPQNQHVIDLKLAPRNERGRVELSADLLILAPVELSKGNGALLYGVNNRGNLITLRNFNNAPGNNDPKDETHAGNGFLMRHGFTVVWSGWDGELLPGNNRLRLFPPPVAGKITGRVRCEIVPAADTNRMLVNWDNHGSYRPTAEGLGTATLTHRLLVGDPRVPIPREDWQLHVSD
;
A
#
# COMPACT_ATOMS: atom_id res chain seq x y z
N MET A 1 8.24 12.27 16.80
CA MET A 1 7.30 11.13 16.88
C MET A 1 7.75 10.13 15.82
N LYS A 2 8.28 8.96 16.21
CA LYS A 2 8.88 7.99 15.27
C LYS A 2 7.77 7.07 14.76
N ARG A 3 7.71 6.85 13.45
CA ARG A 3 6.63 6.14 12.76
C ARG A 3 7.13 4.80 12.23
N ILE A 4 6.24 3.81 12.21
CA ILE A 4 6.51 2.47 11.70
C ILE A 4 6.52 2.50 10.17
N VAL A 5 7.52 1.86 9.56
CA VAL A 5 7.57 1.60 8.11
C VAL A 5 6.81 0.30 7.86
N ALA A 6 5.56 0.41 7.40
CA ALA A 6 4.80 -0.76 6.96
C ALA A 6 4.93 -0.92 5.44
N PHE A 7 5.55 -2.02 5.02
CA PHE A 7 5.42 -2.51 3.64
C PHE A 7 4.19 -3.42 3.59
N LEU A 8 3.11 -2.96 2.94
CA LEU A 8 1.98 -3.83 2.61
C LEU A 8 2.40 -4.67 1.39
N ILE A 9 2.94 -5.86 1.64
CA ILE A 9 3.20 -6.86 0.59
C ILE A 9 1.85 -7.50 0.23
N ALA A 10 1.64 -7.61 -1.08
CA ALA A 10 0.43 -8.03 -1.75
C ALA A 10 -0.19 -9.32 -1.19
N LEU A 11 -1.53 -9.35 -1.29
CA LEU A 11 -2.38 -10.53 -1.15
C LEU A 11 -1.74 -11.72 -1.88
N ASN A 12 -1.36 -12.73 -1.10
CA ASN A 12 -0.89 -13.99 -1.63
C ASN A 12 -2.12 -14.74 -2.17
N THR A 13 -2.42 -14.58 -3.46
CA THR A 13 -3.42 -15.40 -4.14
C THR A 13 -2.80 -16.78 -4.32
N THR A 14 -3.08 -17.69 -3.38
CA THR A 14 -2.76 -19.12 -3.56
C THR A 14 -3.65 -19.65 -4.68
N LEU A 15 -3.15 -19.61 -5.92
CA LEU A 15 -3.74 -20.35 -7.03
C LEU A 15 -3.41 -21.83 -6.79
N ILE A 16 -4.40 -22.60 -6.32
CA ILE A 16 -4.29 -24.06 -6.26
C ILE A 16 -4.36 -24.57 -7.70
N LEU A 17 -3.19 -24.75 -8.33
CA LEU A 17 -3.07 -25.52 -9.57
C LEU A 17 -3.20 -27.00 -9.19
N LEU A 18 -4.37 -27.58 -9.49
CA LEU A 18 -4.52 -29.03 -9.49
C LEU A 18 -3.68 -29.62 -10.63
N PRO A 19 -2.75 -30.56 -10.37
CA PRO A 19 -2.12 -31.31 -11.44
C PRO A 19 -3.15 -32.26 -12.05
N THR A 20 -3.55 -31.98 -13.29
CA THR A 20 -4.21 -32.98 -14.13
C THR A 20 -3.15 -33.69 -14.97
N MET A 21 -3.40 -34.98 -15.24
CA MET A 21 -2.63 -35.91 -16.07
C MET A 21 -1.55 -36.74 -15.37
N TRP A 22 -1.95 -37.88 -14.79
CA TRP A 22 -1.69 -39.19 -15.40
C TRP A 22 -2.39 -40.32 -14.64
N THR A 23 -2.56 -41.44 -15.35
CA THR A 23 -3.09 -42.76 -14.96
C THR A 23 -4.62 -42.94 -14.86
N TYR A 24 -5.23 -43.12 -16.04
CA TYR A 24 -6.24 -44.17 -16.22
C TYR A 24 -5.55 -45.55 -16.14
N TRP A 25 -6.03 -46.45 -15.27
CA TRP A 25 -6.06 -47.92 -15.39
C TRP A 25 -6.05 -48.58 -14.00
N PHE A 26 -7.23 -48.91 -13.45
CA PHE A 26 -7.66 -50.27 -13.08
C PHE A 26 -8.97 -50.23 -12.28
N ARG A 27 -9.86 -51.16 -12.62
CA ARG A 27 -11.18 -51.42 -12.00
C ARG A 27 -11.06 -51.76 -10.50
N SER A 28 -12.03 -51.30 -9.70
CA SER A 28 -12.73 -52.18 -8.74
C SER A 28 -13.96 -51.47 -8.15
N ARG A 29 -15.06 -52.22 -8.08
CA ARG A 29 -16.35 -51.82 -7.50
C ARG A 29 -16.23 -51.85 -5.97
N PHE A 30 -16.17 -50.71 -5.29
CA PHE A 30 -16.60 -50.51 -3.89
C PHE A 30 -16.21 -49.07 -3.49
N SER A 31 -17.17 -48.14 -3.45
CA SER A 31 -17.16 -46.90 -2.63
C SER A 31 -18.11 -45.85 -3.22
N PHE A 32 -19.42 -46.07 -3.10
CA PHE A 32 -20.42 -45.03 -3.42
C PHE A 32 -20.92 -44.26 -2.18
N CYS A 33 -20.44 -44.58 -0.97
CA CYS A 33 -20.81 -43.85 0.26
C CYS A 33 -19.72 -42.93 0.82
N LEU A 34 -18.51 -42.89 0.24
CA LEU A 34 -17.40 -42.08 0.76
C LEU A 34 -17.10 -40.81 -0.09
N GLN A 35 -17.91 -40.51 -1.10
CA GLN A 35 -17.67 -39.36 -1.99
C GLN A 35 -18.50 -38.11 -1.63
N LEU A 36 -19.41 -38.21 -0.65
CA LEU A 36 -20.20 -37.07 -0.16
C LEU A 36 -19.64 -36.44 1.12
N LEU A 37 -18.65 -37.07 1.77
CA LEU A 37 -18.02 -36.55 2.99
C LEU A 37 -16.85 -35.59 2.69
N THR A 38 -16.26 -35.67 1.49
CA THR A 38 -15.09 -34.87 1.10
C THR A 38 -15.38 -33.39 0.82
N PRO A 39 -16.52 -32.97 0.22
CA PRO A 39 -16.83 -31.54 0.09
C PRO A 39 -17.23 -30.90 1.43
N ALA A 40 -17.89 -31.66 2.31
CA ALA A 40 -18.35 -31.17 3.61
C ALA A 40 -17.19 -30.89 4.59
N PHE A 41 -16.10 -31.66 4.50
CA PHE A 41 -14.92 -31.45 5.35
C PHE A 41 -14.07 -30.24 4.93
N LEU A 42 -14.09 -29.87 3.64
CA LEU A 42 -13.39 -28.68 3.14
C LEU A 42 -14.08 -27.37 3.53
N CYS A 43 -15.41 -27.34 3.63
CA CYS A 43 -16.14 -26.15 4.12
C CYS A 43 -15.91 -25.87 5.62
N LEU A 44 -15.53 -26.89 6.41
CA LEU A 44 -15.25 -26.75 7.85
C LEU A 44 -13.84 -26.24 8.16
N LEU A 45 -12.94 -26.18 7.16
CA LEU A 45 -11.58 -25.63 7.27
C LEU A 45 -11.47 -24.19 6.76
N SER A 46 -12.54 -23.64 6.21
CA SER A 46 -12.67 -22.20 5.92
C SER A 46 -12.90 -21.42 7.22
N GLY A 47 -11.85 -21.30 8.03
CA GLY A 47 -11.82 -20.25 9.05
C GLY A 47 -12.00 -18.90 8.38
N PRO A 48 -12.66 -17.91 9.03
CA PRO A 48 -12.71 -16.57 8.48
C PRO A 48 -11.27 -16.10 8.25
N LEU A 49 -10.94 -15.77 7.01
CA LEU A 49 -9.77 -14.95 6.75
C LEU A 49 -10.14 -13.59 7.35
N LEU A 50 -9.78 -13.37 8.61
CA LEU A 50 -9.94 -12.09 9.25
C LEU A 50 -9.03 -11.13 8.49
N ALA A 51 -9.61 -10.46 7.50
CA ALA A 51 -8.96 -9.36 6.84
C ALA A 51 -8.51 -8.41 7.95
N GLU A 52 -7.25 -7.99 7.88
CA GLU A 52 -6.73 -7.02 8.84
C GLU A 52 -7.52 -5.71 8.77
N VAL A 53 -8.28 -5.46 7.69
CA VAL A 53 -9.26 -4.37 7.59
C VAL A 53 -10.42 -4.58 8.56
N THR A 54 -10.60 -3.66 9.50
CA THR A 54 -11.65 -3.73 10.51
C THR A 54 -12.81 -2.78 10.24
N ARG A 55 -12.57 -1.66 9.53
CA ARG A 55 -13.62 -0.68 9.22
C ARG A 55 -13.27 0.18 8.01
N PHE A 56 -14.29 0.46 7.21
CA PHE A 56 -14.30 1.59 6.28
C PHE A 56 -15.07 2.75 6.91
N GLU A 57 -14.44 3.92 6.98
CA GLU A 57 -15.05 5.17 7.42
C GLU A 57 -15.19 6.07 6.20
N ILE A 58 -16.41 6.23 5.69
CA ILE A 58 -16.68 7.11 4.55
C ILE A 58 -17.00 8.51 5.06
N THR A 59 -16.20 9.49 4.67
CA THR A 59 -16.34 10.89 5.11
C THR A 59 -17.03 11.75 4.07
N GLN A 60 -16.96 11.36 2.78
CA GLN A 60 -17.58 12.12 1.70
C GLN A 60 -17.99 11.20 0.55
N ARG A 61 -19.15 11.48 -0.05
CA ARG A 61 -19.59 10.95 -1.35
C ARG A 61 -20.14 12.11 -2.17
N GLU A 62 -19.69 12.24 -3.40
CA GLU A 62 -20.13 13.31 -4.29
C GLU A 62 -20.06 12.87 -5.77
N PRO A 63 -20.81 13.52 -6.67
CA PRO A 63 -20.67 13.26 -8.10
C PRO A 63 -19.22 13.53 -8.56
N PHE A 64 -18.66 12.60 -9.32
CA PHE A 64 -17.38 12.82 -9.98
C PHE A 64 -17.62 13.52 -11.32
N ALA A 65 -16.70 14.41 -11.70
CA ALA A 65 -16.74 15.14 -12.97
C ALA A 65 -18.10 15.83 -13.19
N GLU A 66 -18.63 16.48 -12.14
CA GLU A 66 -19.92 17.20 -12.17
C GLU A 66 -21.11 16.34 -12.65
N GLY A 67 -21.03 15.01 -12.48
CA GLY A 67 -22.07 14.07 -12.90
C GLY A 67 -22.02 13.69 -14.38
N LYS A 68 -20.93 14.02 -15.08
CA LYS A 68 -20.68 13.64 -16.47
C LYS A 68 -20.93 12.15 -16.69
N LEU A 69 -21.60 11.84 -17.80
CA LEU A 69 -21.86 10.46 -18.23
C LEU A 69 -20.68 9.90 -19.03
N PHE A 70 -20.22 8.71 -18.66
CA PHE A 70 -19.14 8.00 -19.34
C PHE A 70 -19.68 6.83 -20.18
N GLY A 71 -20.19 7.16 -21.37
CA GLY A 71 -20.77 6.16 -22.27
C GLY A 71 -21.95 5.42 -21.64
N ALA A 72 -22.07 4.12 -21.92
CA ALA A 72 -23.17 3.29 -21.40
C ALA A 72 -23.09 3.00 -19.89
N VAL A 73 -21.91 3.18 -19.27
CA VAL A 73 -21.72 2.94 -17.83
C VAL A 73 -22.45 3.99 -16.99
N GLY A 74 -22.54 5.22 -17.50
CA GLY A 74 -23.24 6.33 -16.84
C GLY A 74 -22.32 7.20 -15.97
N ALA A 75 -22.91 7.86 -14.98
CA ALA A 75 -22.22 8.76 -14.06
C ALA A 75 -21.34 7.99 -13.06
N TYR A 76 -20.31 8.66 -12.57
CA TYR A 76 -19.45 8.16 -11.50
C TYR A 76 -19.62 9.02 -10.25
N GLU A 77 -19.35 8.41 -9.11
CA GLU A 77 -19.20 9.09 -7.83
C GLU A 77 -17.77 9.00 -7.33
N ARG A 78 -17.38 10.02 -6.57
CA ARG A 78 -16.15 10.09 -5.81
C ARG A 78 -16.46 9.85 -4.34
N ILE A 79 -15.79 8.87 -3.76
CA ILE A 79 -15.96 8.46 -2.37
C ILE A 79 -14.62 8.65 -1.66
N VAL A 80 -14.61 9.39 -0.57
CA VAL A 80 -13.43 9.65 0.25
C VAL A 80 -13.66 9.11 1.65
N GLY A 81 -12.60 8.58 2.24
CA GLY A 81 -12.68 8.06 3.58
C GLY A 81 -11.34 7.62 4.16
N ARG A 82 -11.45 6.75 5.15
CA ARG A 82 -10.34 6.09 5.83
C ARG A 82 -10.62 4.60 5.96
N VAL A 83 -9.62 3.79 5.68
CA VAL A 83 -9.63 2.36 5.97
C VAL A 83 -8.84 2.11 7.25
N HIS A 84 -9.39 1.35 8.18
CA HIS A 84 -8.81 1.02 9.47
C HIS A 84 -8.38 -0.45 9.49
N PHE A 85 -7.24 -0.73 10.11
CA PHE A 85 -6.63 -2.06 10.17
C PHE A 85 -6.20 -2.46 11.58
N GLU A 86 -6.13 -3.77 11.83
CA GLU A 86 -5.62 -4.39 13.05
C GLU A 86 -4.66 -5.55 12.73
N LEU A 87 -3.38 -5.36 13.03
CA LEU A 87 -2.32 -6.37 12.83
C LEU A 87 -2.09 -7.17 14.10
N ASP A 88 -1.89 -8.48 13.98
CA ASP A 88 -1.34 -9.27 15.09
C ASP A 88 0.18 -9.33 14.96
N PRO A 89 0.94 -8.77 15.93
CA PRO A 89 2.39 -8.76 15.89
C PRO A 89 3.04 -10.14 16.12
N ALA A 90 2.26 -11.13 16.57
CA ALA A 90 2.71 -12.52 16.73
C ALA A 90 2.59 -13.33 15.43
N LEU A 91 1.74 -12.92 14.48
CA LEU A 91 1.60 -13.62 13.20
C LEU A 91 2.93 -13.63 12.44
N PRO A 92 3.43 -14.79 11.99
CA PRO A 92 4.71 -14.90 11.30
C PRO A 92 4.88 -13.90 10.14
N GLN A 93 3.82 -13.67 9.37
CA GLN A 93 3.78 -12.74 8.24
C GLN A 93 4.07 -11.29 8.66
N ASN A 94 3.61 -10.91 9.86
CA ASN A 94 3.75 -9.57 10.40
C ASN A 94 5.07 -9.36 11.16
N GLN A 95 5.80 -10.43 11.49
CA GLN A 95 7.06 -10.33 12.22
C GLN A 95 8.19 -9.65 11.43
N HIS A 96 8.03 -9.55 10.10
CA HIS A 96 8.95 -8.82 9.23
C HIS A 96 8.73 -7.30 9.22
N VAL A 97 7.60 -6.82 9.78
CA VAL A 97 7.34 -5.39 9.91
C VAL A 97 8.19 -4.84 11.05
N ILE A 98 9.11 -3.94 10.69
CA ILE A 98 10.05 -3.31 11.64
C ILE A 98 9.27 -2.58 12.73
N ASP A 99 9.71 -2.74 13.98
CA ASP A 99 9.15 -2.12 15.18
C ASP A 99 7.67 -2.43 15.49
N LEU A 100 7.01 -3.33 14.74
CA LEU A 100 5.61 -3.67 15.00
C LEU A 100 5.39 -4.22 16.41
N LYS A 101 6.35 -4.99 16.93
CA LYS A 101 6.30 -5.54 18.29
C LYS A 101 6.36 -4.47 19.38
N LEU A 102 6.89 -3.29 19.06
CA LEU A 102 7.01 -2.13 19.95
C LEU A 102 5.75 -1.24 19.91
N ALA A 103 4.88 -1.43 18.92
CA ALA A 103 3.67 -0.64 18.76
C ALA A 103 2.68 -0.87 19.92
N PRO A 104 1.91 0.16 20.31
CA PRO A 104 0.82 -0.01 21.25
C PRO A 104 -0.21 -1.01 20.70
N ARG A 105 -0.84 -1.75 21.63
CA ARG A 105 -1.84 -2.77 21.30
C ARG A 105 -3.17 -2.40 21.95
N ASN A 106 -4.27 -2.67 21.25
CA ASN A 106 -5.62 -2.54 21.78
C ASN A 106 -5.96 -3.68 22.76
N GLU A 107 -7.16 -3.67 23.33
CA GLU A 107 -7.63 -4.67 24.31
C GLU A 107 -7.64 -6.12 23.76
N ARG A 108 -7.68 -6.28 22.43
CA ARG A 108 -7.58 -7.57 21.74
C ARG A 108 -6.13 -7.99 21.47
N GLY A 109 -5.15 -7.22 21.94
CA GLY A 109 -3.73 -7.45 21.70
C GLY A 109 -3.27 -7.14 20.27
N ARG A 110 -4.07 -6.41 19.48
CA ARG A 110 -3.79 -6.07 18.07
C ARG A 110 -3.22 -4.66 17.95
N VAL A 111 -2.40 -4.43 16.93
CA VAL A 111 -1.84 -3.12 16.59
C VAL A 111 -2.75 -2.41 15.60
N GLU A 112 -3.25 -1.24 15.96
CA GLU A 112 -4.17 -0.45 15.14
C GLU A 112 -3.43 0.54 14.23
N LEU A 113 -3.88 0.65 12.98
CA LEU A 113 -3.41 1.64 12.01
C LEU A 113 -4.52 2.00 11.04
N SER A 114 -4.33 3.05 10.25
CA SER A 114 -5.30 3.44 9.22
C SER A 114 -4.64 4.04 7.99
N ALA A 115 -5.35 4.12 6.87
CA ALA A 115 -4.91 4.79 5.66
C ALA A 115 -6.01 5.65 5.07
N ASP A 116 -5.63 6.77 4.44
CA ASP A 116 -6.58 7.52 3.60
C ASP A 116 -7.06 6.64 2.44
N LEU A 117 -8.32 6.83 2.02
CA LEU A 117 -8.99 6.06 0.98
C LEU A 117 -9.70 7.01 0.00
N LEU A 118 -9.55 6.73 -1.30
CA LEU A 118 -10.31 7.38 -2.36
C LEU A 118 -10.81 6.32 -3.34
N ILE A 119 -12.06 6.41 -3.74
CA ILE A 119 -12.69 5.52 -4.71
C ILE A 119 -13.42 6.35 -5.78
N LEU A 120 -13.28 5.97 -7.04
CA LEU A 120 -14.16 6.36 -8.13
C LEU A 120 -14.94 5.12 -8.58
N ALA A 121 -16.27 5.17 -8.50
CA ALA A 121 -17.14 4.06 -8.86
C ALA A 121 -18.32 4.51 -9.73
N PRO A 122 -18.87 3.64 -10.60
CA PRO A 122 -20.16 3.90 -11.23
C PRO A 122 -21.23 4.14 -10.17
N VAL A 123 -22.09 5.14 -10.37
CA VAL A 123 -23.25 5.36 -9.48
C VAL A 123 -24.18 4.14 -9.50
N GLU A 124 -24.39 3.56 -10.68
CA GLU A 124 -25.06 2.29 -10.85
C GLU A 124 -24.02 1.16 -10.94
N LEU A 125 -23.68 0.54 -9.81
CA LEU A 125 -22.63 -0.48 -9.74
C LEU A 125 -22.85 -1.67 -10.69
N SER A 126 -24.11 -2.01 -11.01
CA SER A 126 -24.46 -3.06 -11.98
C SER A 126 -24.03 -2.74 -13.42
N LYS A 127 -23.75 -1.48 -13.74
CA LYS A 127 -23.20 -1.03 -15.03
C LYS A 127 -21.67 -1.02 -15.06
N GLY A 128 -21.02 -1.31 -13.94
CA GLY A 128 -19.57 -1.54 -13.88
C GLY A 128 -19.17 -2.83 -14.59
N ASN A 129 -17.88 -3.00 -14.87
CA ASN A 129 -17.33 -4.19 -15.52
C ASN A 129 -16.96 -5.32 -14.55
N GLY A 130 -17.25 -5.14 -13.25
CA GLY A 130 -16.90 -6.09 -12.19
C GLY A 130 -15.42 -6.11 -11.80
N ALA A 131 -14.58 -5.24 -12.37
CA ALA A 131 -13.15 -5.16 -12.06
C ALA A 131 -12.81 -3.90 -11.25
N LEU A 132 -11.96 -4.12 -10.23
CA LEU A 132 -11.34 -3.06 -9.45
C LEU A 132 -9.92 -2.82 -9.96
N LEU A 133 -9.59 -1.57 -10.26
CA LEU A 133 -8.23 -1.11 -10.50
C LEU A 133 -7.69 -0.45 -9.24
N TYR A 134 -6.80 -1.14 -8.53
CA TYR A 134 -6.11 -0.57 -7.38
C TYR A 134 -4.92 0.28 -7.85
N GLY A 135 -5.07 1.60 -7.74
CA GLY A 135 -4.02 2.56 -8.03
C GLY A 135 -3.01 2.62 -6.89
N VAL A 136 -1.92 1.86 -6.99
CA VAL A 136 -0.77 2.06 -6.11
C VAL A 136 -0.24 3.47 -6.35
N ASN A 137 -0.46 4.37 -5.38
CA ASN A 137 -0.01 5.76 -5.49
C ASN A 137 1.52 5.84 -5.35
N ASN A 138 2.12 6.84 -5.99
CA ASN A 138 3.55 7.08 -5.90
C ASN A 138 3.83 8.13 -4.82
N ARG A 139 4.24 7.69 -3.62
CA ARG A 139 4.48 8.58 -2.46
C ARG A 139 3.27 9.47 -2.16
N GLY A 140 2.08 8.85 -2.13
CA GLY A 140 0.81 9.52 -1.91
C GLY A 140 0.23 10.21 -3.14
N ASN A 141 0.94 10.25 -4.28
CA ASN A 141 0.44 10.89 -5.50
C ASN A 141 -0.36 9.93 -6.38
N LEU A 142 -1.56 10.36 -6.79
CA LEU A 142 -2.47 9.60 -7.64
C LEU A 142 -2.01 9.70 -9.10
N ILE A 143 -1.44 8.61 -9.63
CA ILE A 143 -0.90 8.56 -10.99
C ILE A 143 -1.80 7.79 -11.97
N THR A 144 -2.80 7.06 -11.48
CA THR A 144 -3.63 6.18 -12.29
C THR A 144 -4.39 6.93 -13.38
N LEU A 145 -5.07 8.03 -13.05
CA LEU A 145 -5.83 8.79 -14.07
C LEU A 145 -4.91 9.47 -15.08
N ARG A 146 -3.73 9.92 -14.66
CA ARG A 146 -2.71 10.44 -15.58
C ARG A 146 -2.27 9.39 -16.59
N ASN A 147 -2.03 8.17 -16.13
CA ASN A 147 -1.47 7.11 -16.96
C ASN A 147 -2.51 6.45 -17.89
N PHE A 148 -3.75 6.26 -17.41
CA PHE A 148 -4.78 5.55 -18.17
C PHE A 148 -5.79 6.47 -18.87
N ASN A 149 -6.08 7.63 -18.28
CA ASN A 149 -7.03 8.58 -18.85
C ASN A 149 -6.34 9.80 -19.51
N ASN A 150 -5.01 9.91 -19.52
CA ASN A 150 -4.30 11.12 -19.94
C ASN A 150 -4.79 12.39 -19.21
N ALA A 151 -5.22 12.25 -17.95
CA ALA A 151 -5.64 13.38 -17.11
C ALA A 151 -4.41 14.16 -16.60
N PRO A 152 -4.56 15.46 -16.24
CA PRO A 152 -3.55 16.15 -15.47
C PRO A 152 -3.31 15.44 -14.12
N GLY A 153 -2.09 15.56 -13.58
CA GLY A 153 -1.77 15.00 -12.26
C GLY A 153 -2.50 15.75 -11.15
N ASN A 154 -3.27 15.04 -10.33
CA ASN A 154 -3.96 15.61 -9.16
C ASN A 154 -4.21 14.52 -8.11
N ASN A 155 -4.11 14.87 -6.82
CA ASN A 155 -4.36 13.95 -5.69
C ASN A 155 -5.79 14.02 -5.14
N ASP A 156 -6.61 14.91 -5.66
CA ASP A 156 -8.01 15.13 -5.29
C ASP A 156 -8.86 15.33 -6.57
N PRO A 157 -8.97 14.31 -7.44
CA PRO A 157 -9.67 14.42 -8.72
C PRO A 157 -11.17 14.66 -8.51
N LYS A 158 -11.69 15.78 -9.01
CA LYS A 158 -13.08 16.23 -8.75
C LYS A 158 -13.86 16.57 -10.01
N ASP A 159 -13.39 17.56 -10.76
CA ASP A 159 -14.05 18.07 -11.96
C ASP A 159 -13.78 17.24 -13.23
N GLU A 160 -14.42 17.64 -14.33
CA GLU A 160 -14.28 16.96 -15.63
C GLU A 160 -12.84 16.89 -16.15
N THR A 161 -12.00 17.89 -15.84
CA THR A 161 -10.62 17.92 -16.33
C THR A 161 -9.81 16.78 -15.72
N HIS A 162 -10.09 16.43 -14.46
CA HIS A 162 -9.45 15.32 -13.76
C HIS A 162 -9.89 13.95 -14.28
N ALA A 163 -11.02 13.85 -14.98
CA ALA A 163 -11.40 12.63 -15.66
C ALA A 163 -10.51 12.35 -16.89
N GLY A 164 -9.83 13.37 -17.42
CA GLY A 164 -9.08 13.30 -18.66
C GLY A 164 -9.97 12.83 -19.81
N ASN A 165 -9.46 11.88 -20.58
CA ASN A 165 -10.24 11.24 -21.62
C ASN A 165 -11.30 10.27 -21.08
N GLY A 166 -11.41 9.97 -19.78
CA GLY A 166 -12.44 9.08 -19.20
C GLY A 166 -12.37 7.60 -19.59
N PHE A 167 -11.22 7.10 -20.07
CA PHE A 167 -11.07 5.71 -20.54
C PHE A 167 -11.52 4.68 -19.51
N LEU A 168 -10.99 4.74 -18.28
CA LEU A 168 -11.36 3.79 -17.23
C LEU A 168 -12.86 3.80 -16.92
N MET A 169 -13.46 4.99 -16.91
CA MET A 169 -14.87 5.18 -16.58
C MET A 169 -15.79 4.60 -17.66
N ARG A 170 -15.48 4.87 -18.94
CA ARG A 170 -16.20 4.29 -20.09
C ARG A 170 -16.14 2.77 -20.14
N HIS A 171 -15.10 2.18 -19.58
CA HIS A 171 -14.93 0.72 -19.50
C HIS A 171 -15.46 0.12 -18.21
N GLY A 172 -16.05 0.91 -17.31
CA GLY A 172 -16.76 0.38 -16.14
C GLY A 172 -15.88 0.02 -14.94
N PHE A 173 -14.61 0.47 -14.90
CA PHE A 173 -13.72 0.15 -13.77
C PHE A 173 -14.08 0.93 -12.51
N THR A 174 -14.14 0.25 -11.37
CA THR A 174 -14.00 0.92 -10.08
C THR A 174 -12.53 1.18 -9.80
N VAL A 175 -12.14 2.43 -9.56
CA VAL A 175 -10.75 2.79 -9.28
C VAL A 175 -10.60 3.08 -7.80
N VAL A 176 -9.64 2.45 -7.14
CA VAL A 176 -9.43 2.58 -5.69
C VAL A 176 -7.99 2.96 -5.41
N TRP A 177 -7.78 3.89 -4.48
CA TRP A 177 -6.48 4.24 -3.93
C TRP A 177 -6.54 4.21 -2.41
N SER A 178 -5.48 3.74 -1.77
CA SER A 178 -5.26 3.98 -0.34
C SER A 178 -3.83 4.39 -0.05
N GLY A 179 -3.62 5.18 0.99
CA GLY A 179 -2.28 5.49 1.48
C GLY A 179 -1.52 4.23 1.90
N TRP A 180 -0.24 4.15 1.55
CA TRP A 180 0.60 2.99 1.91
C TRP A 180 1.89 3.38 2.62
N ASP A 181 2.26 4.66 2.56
CA ASP A 181 3.51 5.18 3.10
C ASP A 181 3.23 6.01 4.37
N GLY A 182 3.83 5.58 5.48
CA GLY A 182 3.66 6.16 6.81
C GLY A 182 4.57 7.34 7.10
N GLU A 183 5.60 7.56 6.29
CA GLU A 183 6.62 8.60 6.49
C GLU A 183 6.29 9.90 5.76
N LEU A 184 5.25 9.91 4.93
CA LEU A 184 4.82 11.09 4.20
C LEU A 184 4.36 12.22 5.11
N LEU A 185 4.91 13.40 4.85
CA LEU A 185 4.48 14.66 5.44
C LEU A 185 3.15 15.11 4.82
N PRO A 186 2.25 15.71 5.62
CA PRO A 186 1.00 16.28 5.10
C PRO A 186 1.26 17.31 3.99
N GLY A 187 0.32 17.45 3.06
CA GLY A 187 0.35 18.45 2.00
C GLY A 187 -0.07 17.90 0.63
N ASN A 188 -0.51 18.80 -0.25
CA ASN A 188 -0.94 18.49 -1.62
C ASN A 188 -1.94 17.31 -1.74
N ASN A 189 -2.83 17.15 -0.74
CA ASN A 189 -3.81 16.07 -0.66
C ASN A 189 -3.24 14.64 -0.87
N ARG A 190 -1.95 14.43 -0.59
CA ARG A 190 -1.33 13.10 -0.72
C ARG A 190 -2.00 12.10 0.21
N LEU A 191 -2.29 10.90 -0.30
CA LEU A 191 -2.82 9.81 0.51
C LEU A 191 -1.71 9.23 1.39
N ARG A 192 -2.00 9.05 2.68
CA ARG A 192 -1.01 8.58 3.66
C ARG A 192 -1.49 7.35 4.42
N LEU A 193 -0.52 6.56 4.86
CA LEU A 193 -0.72 5.61 5.94
C LEU A 193 -0.48 6.33 7.27
N PHE A 194 -1.28 6.01 8.27
CA PHE A 194 -1.17 6.49 9.64
C PHE A 194 -0.79 5.31 10.53
N PRO A 195 0.51 5.02 10.68
CA PRO A 195 0.97 4.01 11.62
C PRO A 195 0.71 4.49 13.07
N PRO A 196 0.59 3.55 14.02
CA PRO A 196 0.41 3.92 15.42
C PRO A 196 1.65 4.65 15.94
N PRO A 197 1.48 5.67 16.80
CA PRO A 197 2.60 6.28 17.47
C PRO A 197 3.21 5.28 18.45
N VAL A 198 4.51 5.00 18.33
CA VAL A 198 5.20 4.22 19.34
C VAL A 198 5.66 5.13 20.48
N ALA A 199 5.38 4.72 21.72
CA ALA A 199 5.81 5.44 22.91
C ALA A 199 7.31 5.24 23.17
N GLY A 200 7.95 6.28 23.72
CA GLY A 200 9.36 6.23 24.12
C GLY A 200 10.36 6.53 22.99
N LYS A 201 11.65 6.34 23.31
CA LYS A 201 12.77 6.57 22.38
C LYS A 201 13.12 5.26 21.67
N ILE A 202 12.65 5.07 20.45
CA ILE A 202 13.18 4.02 19.57
C ILE A 202 14.45 4.55 18.90
N THR A 203 15.51 3.76 18.88
CA THR A 203 16.73 4.04 18.11
C THR A 203 17.08 2.82 17.29
N GLY A 204 17.53 3.03 16.07
CA GLY A 204 17.96 1.97 15.18
C GLY A 204 18.75 2.54 14.02
N ARG A 205 19.38 1.67 13.24
CA ARG A 205 20.08 2.06 12.02
C ARG A 205 19.07 2.51 10.99
N VAL A 206 19.18 3.77 10.55
CA VAL A 206 18.41 4.32 9.43
C VAL A 206 19.29 4.30 8.18
N ARG A 207 18.75 3.83 7.06
CA ARG A 207 19.42 3.86 5.75
C ARG A 207 18.58 4.69 4.80
N CYS A 208 19.22 5.63 4.11
CA CYS A 208 18.65 6.32 2.97
C CYS A 208 19.55 6.09 1.76
N GLU A 209 18.96 5.75 0.62
CA GLU A 209 19.65 5.77 -0.66
C GLU A 209 19.23 7.03 -1.39
N ILE A 210 20.22 7.78 -1.88
CA ILE A 210 20.05 9.02 -2.62
C ILE A 210 20.66 8.84 -4.01
N VAL A 211 20.00 9.39 -5.02
CA VAL A 211 20.44 9.32 -6.42
C VAL A 211 20.50 10.75 -6.96
N PRO A 212 21.69 11.36 -7.06
CA PRO A 212 21.85 12.66 -7.67
C PRO A 212 21.40 12.62 -9.14
N ALA A 213 20.58 13.59 -9.56
CA ALA A 213 20.19 13.75 -10.97
C ALA A 213 21.25 14.54 -11.77
N ALA A 214 22.19 15.19 -11.09
CA ALA A 214 23.31 15.95 -11.62
C ALA A 214 24.40 16.04 -10.52
N ASP A 215 25.59 16.53 -10.90
CA ASP A 215 26.68 16.78 -9.97
C ASP A 215 26.23 17.74 -8.85
N THR A 216 26.46 17.33 -7.60
CA THR A 216 26.08 18.09 -6.42
C THR A 216 27.01 17.78 -5.25
N ASN A 217 27.22 18.78 -4.39
CA ASN A 217 27.91 18.63 -3.12
C ASN A 217 26.94 18.56 -1.92
N ARG A 218 25.63 18.61 -2.16
CA ARG A 218 24.61 18.60 -1.11
C ARG A 218 23.33 17.91 -1.57
N MET A 219 22.83 17.02 -0.74
CA MET A 219 21.53 16.37 -0.92
C MET A 219 20.80 16.21 0.41
N LEU A 220 19.48 16.11 0.33
CA LEU A 220 18.64 15.74 1.45
C LEU A 220 18.77 14.23 1.73
N VAL A 221 18.81 13.86 3.02
CA VAL A 221 18.86 12.46 3.47
C VAL A 221 17.44 11.97 3.78
N ASN A 222 16.56 12.17 2.81
CA ASN A 222 15.18 11.71 2.76
C ASN A 222 14.68 11.86 1.32
N TRP A 223 13.62 11.15 0.99
CA TRP A 223 12.96 11.27 -0.31
C TRP A 223 11.94 12.40 -0.29
N ASP A 224 11.51 12.85 -1.48
CA ASP A 224 10.52 13.90 -1.60
C ASP A 224 9.28 13.65 -0.74
N ASN A 225 8.89 14.67 0.03
CA ASN A 225 7.75 14.68 0.93
C ASN A 225 7.84 13.70 2.12
N HIS A 226 8.98 13.04 2.34
CA HIS A 226 9.18 12.18 3.52
C HIS A 226 9.69 12.99 4.71
N GLY A 227 9.28 12.59 5.91
CA GLY A 227 9.98 12.99 7.12
C GLY A 227 11.39 12.40 7.18
N SER A 228 12.18 12.88 8.14
CA SER A 228 13.49 12.32 8.45
C SER A 228 13.58 11.99 9.94
N TYR A 229 14.55 11.15 10.30
CA TYR A 229 14.83 10.80 11.68
C TYR A 229 16.00 11.63 12.19
N ARG A 230 15.79 12.34 13.29
CA ARG A 230 16.89 13.05 13.96
C ARG A 230 17.96 12.04 14.41
N PRO A 231 19.22 12.17 13.98
CA PRO A 231 20.28 11.25 14.38
C PRO A 231 20.59 11.40 15.88
N THR A 232 21.05 10.32 16.51
CA THR A 232 21.67 10.40 17.85
C THR A 232 23.10 10.94 17.72
N ALA A 233 23.69 11.43 18.80
CA ALA A 233 25.09 11.87 18.80
C ALA A 233 26.04 10.74 18.35
N GLU A 234 25.84 9.53 18.87
CA GLU A 234 26.58 8.33 18.45
C GLU A 234 26.34 8.00 16.97
N GLY A 235 25.08 8.04 16.52
CA GLY A 235 24.72 7.77 15.12
C GLY A 235 25.35 8.78 14.16
N LEU A 236 25.47 10.06 14.56
CA LEU A 236 26.16 11.08 13.79
C LEU A 236 27.68 10.86 13.74
N GLY A 237 28.27 10.39 14.84
CA GLY A 237 29.70 10.07 14.94
C GLY A 237 30.10 8.80 14.19
N THR A 238 29.19 7.83 14.05
CA THR A 238 29.44 6.52 13.43
C THR A 238 28.79 6.35 12.06
N ALA A 239 28.16 7.40 11.53
CA ALA A 239 27.51 7.34 10.21
C ALA A 239 28.54 7.02 9.11
N THR A 240 28.10 6.24 8.12
CA THR A 240 28.89 5.87 6.95
C THR A 240 28.18 6.34 5.68
N LEU A 241 28.95 6.83 4.70
CA LEU A 241 28.48 7.10 3.35
C LEU A 241 29.20 6.16 2.38
N THR A 242 28.45 5.59 1.44
CA THR A 242 28.98 4.72 0.41
C THR A 242 28.36 5.08 -0.93
N HIS A 243 29.08 4.90 -2.02
CA HIS A 243 28.53 4.98 -3.37
C HIS A 243 28.62 3.64 -4.10
N ARG A 244 27.81 3.51 -5.15
CA ARG A 244 27.77 2.37 -6.09
C ARG A 244 27.08 2.83 -7.36
N LEU A 245 27.39 2.19 -8.49
CA LEU A 245 26.78 2.56 -9.78
C LEU A 245 25.36 1.98 -9.90
N LEU A 246 25.20 0.67 -9.65
CA LEU A 246 23.91 -0.03 -9.69
C LEU A 246 23.52 -0.58 -8.31
N VAL A 247 22.24 -0.92 -8.13
CA VAL A 247 21.70 -1.41 -6.84
C VAL A 247 22.35 -2.71 -6.35
N GLY A 248 22.85 -3.52 -7.27
CA GLY A 248 23.53 -4.80 -6.98
C GLY A 248 25.04 -4.68 -6.79
N ASP A 249 25.64 -3.55 -7.15
CA ASP A 249 27.09 -3.40 -7.14
C ASP A 249 27.66 -3.30 -5.71
N PRO A 250 28.93 -3.68 -5.51
CA PRO A 250 29.63 -3.48 -4.26
C PRO A 250 29.57 -2.01 -3.82
N ARG A 251 29.35 -1.79 -2.52
CA ARG A 251 29.40 -0.46 -1.92
C ARG A 251 30.84 -0.05 -1.72
N VAL A 252 31.22 1.11 -2.25
CA VAL A 252 32.53 1.74 -2.05
C VAL A 252 32.39 2.82 -0.98
N PRO A 253 33.11 2.73 0.16
CA PRO A 253 33.08 3.75 1.20
C PRO A 253 33.58 5.11 0.70
N ILE A 254 32.92 6.18 1.13
CA ILE A 254 33.43 7.55 1.02
C ILE A 254 34.06 7.92 2.38
N PRO A 255 35.35 8.29 2.42
CA PRO A 255 36.05 8.67 3.66
C PRO A 255 35.28 9.72 4.46
N ARG A 256 35.33 9.64 5.80
CA ARG A 256 34.50 10.48 6.69
C ARG A 256 34.84 11.95 6.54
N GLU A 257 36.09 12.27 6.26
CA GLU A 257 36.63 13.59 6.01
C GLU A 257 36.04 14.27 4.76
N ASP A 258 35.49 13.51 3.81
CA ASP A 258 34.97 14.02 2.54
C ASP A 258 33.48 14.40 2.60
N TRP A 259 32.79 14.14 3.71
CA TRP A 259 31.35 14.43 3.83
C TRP A 259 30.91 14.66 5.27
N GLN A 260 29.82 15.43 5.43
CA GLN A 260 29.17 15.65 6.72
C GLN A 260 27.65 15.61 6.61
N LEU A 261 26.98 15.25 7.71
CA LEU A 261 25.52 15.39 7.83
C LEU A 261 25.20 16.75 8.42
N HIS A 262 24.48 17.55 7.67
CA HIS A 262 23.90 18.79 8.18
C HIS A 262 22.54 18.48 8.78
N VAL A 263 22.41 18.64 10.11
CA VAL A 263 21.14 18.49 10.82
C VAL A 263 20.48 19.86 10.93
N SER A 264 19.34 20.05 10.28
CA SER A 264 18.47 21.21 10.45
C SER A 264 17.28 20.87 11.33
N ASP A 265 16.84 21.82 12.14
CA ASP A 265 15.63 21.72 12.96
C ASP A 265 14.37 22.13 12.17
#